data_AF-A0A935G8Y1-F1
#
_entry.id   AF-A0A935G8Y1-F1
#
_cell.length_a   1.000
_cell.length_b   1.000
_cell.length_c   1.000
_cell.angle_alpha   90.00
_cell.angle_beta   90.00
_cell.angle_gamma   90.00
#
_symmetry.space_group_name_H-M   'P 1'
#
loop_
_entity.id
_entity.type
_entity.pdbx_description
1 polymer ?
#
loop_
_entity_poly.entity_id
_entity_poly.type
_entity_poly.pdbx_seq_one_letter_code
_entity_poly.pdbx_strand_id
1 'polypeptide(L)'
;MGQAEDYKIDSTLLELFKNKDFGSYANDKGELPIAFISTTHTTGGNSGSPVFNGKGELIGLNFDRVWEGTMSDFYFDDTRCRNIMLDIRYMLFIIDKYANAQRILNEMKFAQ
;
A
#
# COMPACT_ATOMS: atom_id res chain seq x y z
N MET A 1 25.27 15.63 8.13
CA MET A 1 25.05 14.17 7.97
C MET A 1 24.11 13.99 6.79
N GLY A 2 24.53 13.27 5.76
CA GLY A 2 23.68 13.00 4.59
C GLY A 2 22.54 12.04 4.95
N GLN A 3 21.43 12.13 4.23
CA GLN A 3 20.32 11.19 4.37
C GLN A 3 20.79 9.79 3.96
N ALA A 4 20.43 8.74 4.70
CA ALA A 4 20.72 7.36 4.31
C ALA A 4 20.05 7.04 2.96
N GLU A 5 20.72 6.28 2.11
CA GLU A 5 20.28 6.00 0.72
C GLU A 5 18.87 5.43 0.67
N ASP A 6 18.58 4.44 1.51
CA ASP A 6 17.25 3.79 1.62
C ASP A 6 16.11 4.75 2.01
N TYR A 7 16.45 5.89 2.63
CA TYR A 7 15.50 6.89 3.12
C TYR A 7 15.51 8.19 2.30
N LYS A 8 16.22 8.19 1.17
CA LYS A 8 16.21 9.31 0.23
C LYS A 8 14.88 9.31 -0.52
N ILE A 9 14.16 10.43 -0.45
CA ILE A 9 12.87 10.60 -1.13
C ILE A 9 13.09 11.39 -2.42
N ASP A 10 12.45 10.96 -3.51
CA ASP A 10 12.43 11.71 -4.77
C ASP A 10 11.81 13.10 -4.59
N SER A 11 12.37 14.12 -5.24
CA SER A 11 11.92 15.50 -5.08
C SER A 11 10.46 15.69 -5.50
N THR A 12 10.01 15.01 -6.55
CA THR A 12 8.64 15.11 -7.07
C THR A 12 7.66 14.56 -6.05
N LEU A 13 7.97 13.39 -5.47
CA LEU A 13 7.13 12.79 -4.42
C LEU A 13 7.10 13.68 -3.18
N LEU A 14 8.25 14.22 -2.78
CA LEU A 14 8.34 15.13 -1.64
C LEU A 14 7.48 16.39 -1.83
N GLU A 15 7.45 16.96 -3.04
CA GLU A 15 6.61 18.13 -3.37
C GLU A 15 5.12 17.81 -3.32
N LEU A 16 4.69 16.67 -3.87
CA LEU A 16 3.29 16.22 -3.78
C LEU A 16 2.84 16.10 -2.32
N PHE A 17 3.68 15.52 -1.46
CA PHE A 17 3.40 15.40 -0.02
C PHE A 17 3.38 16.75 0.70
N LYS A 18 4.33 17.66 0.40
CA LYS A 18 4.36 19.02 0.97
C LYS A 18 3.12 19.82 0.62
N ASN A 19 2.66 19.70 -0.63
CA ASN A 19 1.49 20.42 -1.12
C ASN A 19 0.16 19.74 -0.76
N LYS A 20 0.21 18.52 -0.21
CA LYS A 20 -0.96 17.67 0.05
C LYS A 20 -1.83 17.46 -1.19
N ASP A 21 -1.23 17.37 -2.38
CA ASP A 21 -1.94 17.16 -3.64
C ASP A 21 -2.32 15.67 -3.82
N PHE A 22 -3.12 15.16 -2.89
CA PHE A 22 -3.52 13.75 -2.84
C PHE A 22 -4.80 13.46 -3.63
N GLY A 23 -5.54 14.48 -4.07
CA GLY A 23 -6.79 14.32 -4.83
C GLY A 23 -7.80 13.41 -4.11
N SER A 24 -8.46 12.53 -4.87
CA SER A 24 -9.43 11.56 -4.37
C SER A 24 -8.80 10.37 -3.63
N TYR A 25 -7.48 10.29 -3.52
CA TYR A 25 -6.78 9.19 -2.86
C TYR A 25 -6.61 9.41 -1.35
N ALA A 26 -6.89 10.62 -0.86
CA ALA A 26 -6.89 10.92 0.56
C ALA A 26 -8.04 10.22 1.30
N ASN A 27 -7.84 9.94 2.58
CA ASN A 27 -8.89 9.51 3.49
C ASN A 27 -9.76 10.70 3.96
N ASP A 28 -10.79 10.42 4.75
CA ASP A 28 -11.71 11.44 5.29
C ASP A 28 -11.03 12.50 6.19
N LYS A 29 -9.79 12.23 6.64
CA LYS A 29 -8.96 13.17 7.42
C LYS A 29 -8.04 14.02 6.54
N GLY A 30 -8.07 13.84 5.22
CA GLY A 30 -7.17 14.50 4.27
C GLY A 30 -5.75 13.95 4.26
N GLU A 31 -5.54 12.72 4.75
CA GLU A 31 -4.23 12.05 4.77
C GLU A 31 -4.16 11.02 3.65
N LEU A 32 -2.98 10.81 3.06
CA LEU A 32 -2.75 9.76 2.06
C LEU A 32 -2.37 8.44 2.76
N PRO A 33 -3.21 7.40 2.71
CA PRO A 33 -2.90 6.11 3.31
C PRO A 33 -1.88 5.37 2.44
N ILE A 34 -0.82 4.85 3.05
CA ILE A 34 0.30 4.20 2.31
C ILE A 34 0.21 2.68 2.42
N ALA A 35 0.14 2.17 3.64
CA ALA A 35 0.13 0.74 3.92
C ALA A 35 -0.77 0.46 5.13
N PHE A 36 -1.24 -0.79 5.21
CA PHE A 36 -2.02 -1.29 6.34
C PHE A 36 -1.64 -2.74 6.64
N ILE A 37 -2.17 -3.26 7.75
CA ILE A 37 -1.94 -4.63 8.21
C ILE A 37 -3.25 -5.38 8.42
N SER A 38 -3.22 -6.71 8.31
CA SER A 38 -4.38 -7.59 8.51
C SER A 38 -3.95 -8.85 9.26
N THR A 39 -4.91 -9.58 9.80
CA THR A 39 -4.76 -10.90 10.46
C THR A 39 -4.72 -12.05 9.46
N THR A 40 -4.61 -11.78 8.16
CA THR A 40 -4.57 -12.81 7.12
C THR A 40 -3.26 -13.59 7.22
N HIS A 41 -3.34 -14.92 7.26
CA HIS A 41 -2.16 -15.79 7.29
C HIS A 41 -1.49 -15.80 5.92
N THR A 42 -0.27 -15.26 5.83
CA THR A 42 0.56 -15.28 4.63
C THR A 42 1.93 -15.88 4.92
N THR A 43 2.61 -16.29 3.84
CA THR A 43 4.01 -16.75 3.83
C THR A 43 4.71 -16.35 2.53
N GLY A 44 5.98 -16.72 2.35
CA GLY A 44 6.70 -16.61 1.09
C GLY A 44 5.89 -17.20 -0.07
N GLY A 45 5.85 -16.48 -1.19
CA GLY A 45 4.97 -16.76 -2.33
C GLY A 45 3.69 -15.92 -2.37
N ASN A 46 3.30 -15.26 -1.27
CA ASN A 46 2.16 -14.34 -1.25
C ASN A 46 2.52 -12.90 -1.68
N SER A 47 3.78 -12.61 -2.01
CA SER A 47 4.15 -11.29 -2.55
C SER A 47 3.37 -10.99 -3.83
N GLY A 48 2.71 -9.85 -3.88
CA GLY A 48 1.84 -9.47 -4.99
C GLY A 48 0.41 -10.02 -4.90
N SER A 49 0.03 -10.68 -3.81
CA SER A 49 -1.35 -11.19 -3.67
C SER A 49 -2.35 -10.04 -3.55
N PRO A 50 -3.46 -10.09 -4.30
CA PRO A 50 -4.51 -9.07 -4.20
C PRO A 50 -5.27 -9.21 -2.88
N VAL A 51 -5.62 -8.07 -2.28
CA VAL A 51 -6.42 -7.99 -1.06
C VAL A 51 -7.79 -7.43 -1.42
N PHE A 52 -8.85 -8.13 -1.04
CA PHE A 52 -10.22 -7.75 -1.39
C PHE A 52 -11.03 -7.32 -0.16
N ASN A 53 -11.95 -6.38 -0.35
CA ASN A 53 -12.99 -6.10 0.63
C ASN A 53 -14.13 -7.14 0.57
N GLY A 54 -15.15 -6.97 1.42
CA GLY A 54 -16.31 -7.88 1.47
C GLY A 54 -17.16 -7.96 0.20
N LYS A 55 -16.92 -7.09 -0.80
CA LYS A 55 -17.58 -7.10 -2.12
C LYS A 55 -16.69 -7.67 -3.23
N GLY A 56 -15.46 -8.08 -2.93
CA GLY A 56 -14.50 -8.55 -3.94
C GLY A 56 -13.77 -7.43 -4.69
N GLU A 57 -13.80 -6.20 -4.19
CA GLU A 57 -13.07 -5.07 -4.79
C GLU A 57 -11.65 -5.00 -4.24
N LEU A 58 -10.67 -4.74 -5.11
CA LEU A 58 -9.26 -4.67 -4.74
C LEU A 58 -9.00 -3.44 -3.84
N ILE A 59 -8.50 -3.68 -2.62
CA ILE A 59 -8.18 -2.64 -1.63
C ILE A 59 -6.70 -2.57 -1.26
N GLY A 60 -5.91 -3.57 -1.64
CA GLY A 60 -4.47 -3.53 -1.40
C GLY A 60 -3.70 -4.65 -2.07
N LEU A 61 -2.37 -4.57 -1.91
CA LEU A 61 -1.42 -5.52 -2.48
C LEU A 61 -0.49 -6.01 -1.37
N ASN A 62 -0.53 -7.31 -1.07
CA ASN A 62 0.34 -7.91 -0.05
C ASN A 62 1.81 -7.89 -0.50
N PHE A 63 2.71 -7.45 0.37
CA PHE A 63 4.15 -7.47 0.05
C PHE A 63 5.03 -8.08 1.14
N ASP A 64 4.62 -8.07 2.41
CA ASP A 64 5.48 -8.56 3.50
C ASP A 64 4.69 -9.04 4.74
N ARG A 65 5.40 -9.36 5.82
CA ARG A 65 4.89 -9.73 7.14
C ARG A 65 5.63 -8.96 8.23
N VAL A 66 4.95 -8.67 9.33
CA VAL A 66 5.59 -8.04 10.49
C VAL A 66 6.60 -8.98 11.15
N TRP A 67 7.60 -8.39 11.81
CA TRP A 67 8.69 -9.12 12.46
C TRP A 67 8.19 -10.22 13.43
N GLU A 68 7.21 -9.90 14.27
CA GLU A 68 6.60 -10.81 15.24
C GLU A 68 5.90 -12.00 14.58
N GLY A 69 5.52 -11.87 13.31
CA GLY A 69 4.83 -12.90 12.52
C GLY A 69 5.76 -13.78 11.69
N THR A 70 7.08 -13.60 11.78
CA THR A 70 8.07 -14.40 11.02
C THR A 70 7.96 -15.91 11.30
N MET A 71 7.53 -16.29 12.50
CA MET A 71 7.31 -17.69 12.90
C MET A 71 6.03 -18.33 12.30
N SER A 72 5.19 -17.56 11.59
CA SER A 72 3.89 -18.02 11.07
C SER A 72 3.97 -19.17 10.06
N ASP A 73 5.17 -19.50 9.58
CA ASP A 73 5.41 -20.68 8.75
C ASP A 73 5.30 -21.99 9.54
N PHE A 74 5.51 -21.91 10.87
CA PHE A 74 5.44 -23.05 11.78
C PHE A 74 4.29 -22.94 12.78
N TYR A 75 4.02 -21.73 13.29
CA TYR A 75 2.96 -21.48 14.27
C TYR A 75 2.31 -20.12 14.04
N PHE A 76 1.00 -20.13 13.80
CA PHE A 76 0.21 -18.93 13.64
C PHE A 76 -0.36 -18.45 14.99
N ASP A 77 -0.05 -17.21 15.35
CA ASP A 77 -0.58 -16.49 16.52
C ASP A 77 -1.40 -15.30 16.03
N ASP A 78 -2.72 -15.33 16.20
CA ASP A 78 -3.64 -14.28 15.74
C ASP A 78 -3.47 -12.94 16.47
N THR A 79 -2.80 -12.93 17.61
CA THR A 79 -2.50 -11.70 18.36
C THR A 79 -1.24 -10.99 17.84
N ARG A 80 -0.34 -11.71 17.16
CA ARG A 80 0.98 -11.21 16.72
C ARG A 80 1.21 -11.24 15.21
N CYS A 81 0.68 -12.24 14.51
CA CYS A 81 0.93 -12.44 13.09
C CYS A 81 0.12 -11.44 12.27
N ARG A 82 0.81 -10.60 11.50
CA ARG A 82 0.19 -9.66 10.59
C ARG A 82 0.92 -9.67 9.25
N ASN A 83 0.16 -9.65 8.16
CA ASN A 83 0.70 -9.36 6.84
C ASN A 83 0.67 -7.85 6.59
N ILE A 84 1.56 -7.35 5.74
CA ILE A 84 1.72 -5.93 5.39
C ILE A 84 1.33 -5.75 3.93
N MET A 85 0.44 -4.79 3.68
CA MET A 85 -0.13 -4.54 2.36
C MET A 85 0.01 -3.06 1.99
N LEU A 86 0.28 -2.80 0.72
CA LEU A 86 0.16 -1.48 0.12
C LEU A 86 -1.32 -1.12 0.00
N ASP A 87 -1.71 0.10 0.37
CA ASP A 87 -3.06 0.61 0.13
C ASP A 87 -3.25 0.89 -1.37
N ILE A 88 -4.36 0.42 -1.95
CA ILE A 88 -4.62 0.62 -3.38
C ILE A 88 -4.66 2.11 -3.76
N ARG A 89 -5.09 2.99 -2.84
CA ARG A 89 -5.11 4.43 -3.05
C ARG A 89 -3.72 5.00 -3.24
N TYR A 90 -2.72 4.50 -2.50
CA TYR A 90 -1.33 4.91 -2.69
C TYR A 90 -0.79 4.46 -4.04
N MET A 91 -1.09 3.23 -4.45
CA MET A 91 -0.69 2.72 -5.77
C MET A 91 -1.26 3.60 -6.88
N LEU A 92 -2.56 3.91 -6.82
CA LEU A 92 -3.22 4.78 -7.81
C LEU A 92 -2.70 6.21 -7.75
N PHE A 93 -2.44 6.76 -6.56
CA PHE A 93 -1.79 8.07 -6.40
C PHE A 93 -0.42 8.12 -7.09
N ILE A 94 0.41 7.08 -6.95
CA ILE A 94 1.70 7.01 -7.64
C ILE A 94 1.53 6.93 -9.15
N ILE A 95 0.59 6.12 -9.65
CA ILE A 95 0.31 6.00 -11.09
C ILE A 95 -0.18 7.34 -11.67
N ASP A 96 -1.08 8.02 -10.95
CA ASP A 96 -1.71 9.28 -11.37
C ASP A 96 -0.78 10.48 -11.18
N LYS A 97 -0.49 10.83 -9.94
CA LYS A 97 0.14 12.11 -9.56
C LYS A 97 1.65 12.10 -9.75
N TYR A 98 2.30 10.98 -9.47
CA TYR A 98 3.75 10.87 -9.58
C TYR A 98 4.19 10.49 -11.00
N ALA A 99 3.57 9.47 -11.59
CA ALA A 99 3.97 8.93 -12.90
C ALA A 99 3.19 9.52 -14.09
N ASN A 100 2.10 10.25 -13.86
CA ASN A 100 1.24 10.83 -14.90
C ASN A 100 0.77 9.79 -15.94
N ALA A 101 0.46 8.57 -15.49
CA ALA A 101 0.20 7.42 -16.35
C ALA A 101 -1.31 7.18 -16.57
N GLN A 102 -2.02 8.21 -17.05
CA GLN A 102 -3.49 8.20 -17.21
C GLN A 102 -4.02 7.03 -18.06
N ARG A 103 -3.24 6.55 -19.05
CA ARG A 103 -3.63 5.38 -19.85
C ARG A 103 -3.91 4.15 -18.99
N ILE A 104 -3.11 3.91 -17.96
CA ILE A 104 -3.26 2.75 -17.08
C ILE A 104 -4.52 2.88 -16.23
N LEU A 105 -4.84 4.08 -15.75
CA LEU A 105 -6.07 4.32 -14.99
C LEU A 105 -7.32 4.13 -15.86
N ASN A 106 -7.27 4.55 -17.12
CA ASN A 106 -8.37 4.37 -18.07
C ASN A 106 -8.63 2.91 -18.44
N GLU A 107 -7.64 2.02 -18.26
CA GLU A 107 -7.79 0.57 -18.47
C GLU A 107 -8.48 -0.13 -17.27
N MET A 108 -8.58 0.54 -16.12
CA MET A 108 -9.13 -0.03 -14.89
C MET A 108 -10.64 0.24 -14.75
N LYS A 109 -11.32 -0.64 -14.01
CA LYS A 109 -12.71 -0.42 -13.57
C LYS A 109 -12.71 -0.09 -12.09
N PHE A 110 -13.14 1.12 -11.76
CA PHE A 110 -13.30 1.56 -10.37
C PHE A 110 -14.68 1.19 -9.83
N ALA A 111 -14.72 0.78 -8.56
CA ALA A 111 -15.97 0.53 -7.85
C ALA A 111 -16.77 1.82 -7.66
N GLN A 112 -18.10 1.69 -7.52
CA GLN A 112 -19.02 2.80 -7.29
C GLN A 112 -19.25 3.05 -5.80
#